data_AF-A0AAW2EFE8-F1
#
_entry.id   AF-A0AAW2EFE8-F1
#
_cell.length_a   1.000
_cell.length_b   1.000
_cell.length_c   1.000
_cell.angle_alpha   90.00
_cell.angle_beta   90.00
_cell.angle_gamma   90.00
#
_symmetry.space_group_name_H-M   'P 1'
#
loop_
_entity.id
_entity.type
_entity.pdbx_description
1 polymer ?
#
loop_
_entity_poly.entity_id
_entity_poly.type
_entity_poly.pdbx_seq_one_letter_code
_entity_poly.pdbx_strand_id
1 'polypeptide(L)'
;MQVEEQHVEHDEQQESEDVAASDSQSNKETDIQTENLQQRSAVNLDVSDIDSDQACPICMEQWTTSGEHRLCCLRCGHLFGHSCIQRWLQHSCNSTNRRCPQCNKKASVKHIRMLYAKKLTAIDSTEYDKLKNDFSNVSAEKNRLRMDLMQANIRLKIYEDQMTCMKRRITEFESHKSKTNVDVSQSTSSGISKKFHLEHSVEICKEGGCRVLDYNPWYKFLVVSQKSVNPLFNGYGIRKIDCERFSLRQFIFLHTQAIRDLAFHSTEQTTLLSVGFDKCARLMDIQNNMIMHTYQTECPLWSCCWSGDNPNIFLTGAQNGTITQFDVRQTSNAVSVLEGNSDKSPVVSMATIPPNPGSGISRGGFIACRLNTCYTYEIKDTFYLPKQMFIEGPFVSVRYDKKSNHCLISSRPNSRQPYARHIVCTIEKNTSNEETVSYNAVHTFQAGNSQQLLSRPCYLSAEDDTLVAAYTESNNCISLWSIANGQILHNLPITDPIMDLCSFNVNNNLFLASLSAKKLRLYSHG
;
A
#
# COMPACT_ATOMS: atom_id res chain seq x y z
N MET A 1 -12.30 -34.07 68.12
CA MET A 1 -10.97 -34.63 67.82
C MET A 1 -10.25 -33.55 67.05
N GLN A 2 -9.69 -32.61 67.82
CA GLN A 2 -8.24 -32.38 67.98
C GLN A 2 -7.65 -31.65 66.76
N VAL A 3 -7.42 -30.32 66.87
CA VAL A 3 -6.13 -29.60 67.05
C VAL A 3 -5.17 -29.89 65.85
N GLU A 4 -4.60 -28.94 65.10
CA GLU A 4 -3.87 -27.73 65.49
C GLU A 4 -3.87 -26.63 64.41
N GLU A 5 -4.09 -25.41 64.88
CA GLU A 5 -3.58 -24.15 64.33
C GLU A 5 -2.08 -24.03 64.63
N GLN A 6 -1.32 -23.34 63.77
CA GLN A 6 -0.46 -22.19 64.12
C GLN A 6 0.11 -21.59 62.81
N HIS A 7 -0.23 -20.36 62.38
CA HIS A 7 0.19 -19.03 62.89
C HIS A 7 1.73 -18.84 62.75
N VAL A 8 2.26 -17.79 62.09
CA VAL A 8 2.37 -16.42 62.62
C VAL A 8 3.07 -15.47 61.62
N GLU A 9 2.48 -14.27 61.44
CA GLU A 9 3.01 -12.86 61.35
C GLU A 9 4.15 -12.48 60.37
N HIS A 10 4.32 -11.24 59.86
CA HIS A 10 3.92 -9.87 60.24
C HIS A 10 3.52 -9.07 58.97
N ASP A 11 2.53 -8.18 58.93
CA ASP A 11 2.17 -7.00 59.72
C ASP A 11 2.82 -5.68 59.26
N GLU A 12 1.97 -4.66 59.30
CA GLU A 12 1.93 -3.41 58.54
C GLU A 12 3.01 -2.38 58.90
N GLN A 13 3.22 -1.38 58.03
CA GLN A 13 3.01 0.03 58.41
C GLN A 13 3.09 1.00 57.22
N GLN A 14 2.09 1.88 57.19
CA GLN A 14 1.93 3.09 56.38
C GLN A 14 2.96 4.16 56.73
N GLU A 15 3.26 5.03 55.77
CA GLU A 15 3.29 6.48 56.04
C GLU A 15 3.00 7.29 54.77
N SER A 16 2.12 8.27 54.94
CA SER A 16 1.59 9.24 53.99
C SER A 16 2.42 10.54 53.98
N GLU A 17 2.40 11.31 52.89
CA GLU A 17 2.26 12.79 52.93
C GLU A 17 2.20 13.42 51.51
N ASP A 18 0.97 13.71 51.08
CA ASP A 18 0.39 14.99 50.66
C ASP A 18 1.19 16.20 50.08
N VAL A 19 0.51 16.87 49.12
CA VAL A 19 0.42 18.34 48.85
C VAL A 19 1.15 19.00 47.66
N ALA A 20 0.30 19.34 46.68
CA ALA A 20 0.10 20.61 45.94
C ALA A 20 1.06 21.18 44.87
N ALA A 21 0.36 21.71 43.84
CA ALA A 21 0.84 22.59 42.79
C ALA A 21 1.01 24.05 43.26
N SER A 22 1.98 24.77 42.71
CA SER A 22 1.76 26.09 42.08
C SER A 22 3.02 26.63 41.38
N ASP A 23 2.71 27.48 40.42
CA ASP A 23 3.52 28.16 39.40
C ASP A 23 4.47 29.23 39.97
N SER A 24 5.68 29.40 39.42
CA SER A 24 6.31 30.72 39.19
C SER A 24 7.73 30.63 38.60
N GLN A 25 7.97 31.58 37.69
CA GLN A 25 9.14 31.83 36.85
C GLN A 25 10.45 32.08 37.63
N SER A 26 11.59 31.69 37.06
CA SER A 26 12.67 32.65 36.76
C SER A 26 13.80 32.03 35.91
N ASN A 27 14.19 32.81 34.89
CA ASN A 27 15.36 32.64 34.05
C ASN A 27 16.66 32.59 34.86
N LYS A 28 17.64 31.80 34.41
CA LYS A 28 19.06 32.18 34.47
C LYS A 28 19.84 31.48 33.35
N GLU A 29 20.19 32.29 32.36
CA GLU A 29 21.23 32.07 31.37
C GLU A 29 22.59 32.00 32.07
N THR A 30 23.50 31.16 31.56
CA THR A 30 24.94 31.36 31.76
C THR A 30 25.63 31.27 30.41
N ASP A 31 25.98 32.47 29.96
CA ASP A 31 26.79 32.86 28.82
C ASP A 31 28.24 32.41 29.04
N ILE A 32 28.91 31.89 28.01
CA ILE A 32 30.38 31.72 27.99
C ILE A 32 30.90 32.44 26.74
N GLN A 33 31.39 33.65 26.95
CA GLN A 33 32.20 34.39 25.98
C GLN A 33 33.70 34.25 26.32
N THR A 34 34.43 33.79 25.29
CA THR A 34 35.70 34.31 24.77
C THR A 34 36.74 34.91 25.75
N GLU A 35 37.88 34.22 25.92
CA GLU A 35 39.19 34.88 26.07
C GLU A 35 40.30 34.12 25.30
N ASN A 36 41.11 34.93 24.61
CA ASN A 36 42.31 34.60 23.85
C ASN A 36 43.50 34.55 24.82
N LEU A 37 44.32 33.49 24.84
CA LEU A 37 45.65 33.53 25.44
C LEU A 37 46.65 32.71 24.62
N GLN A 38 47.61 33.43 24.04
CA GLN A 38 48.85 32.92 23.48
C GLN A 38 49.79 32.43 24.59
N GLN A 39 50.66 31.48 24.18
CA GLN A 39 51.98 31.12 24.73
C GLN A 39 52.12 30.05 25.84
N ARG A 40 52.55 28.88 25.34
CA ARG A 40 53.71 28.08 25.77
C ARG A 40 53.74 27.54 27.22
N SER A 41 53.75 26.21 27.34
CA SER A 41 54.99 25.48 27.66
C SER A 41 54.83 23.95 27.57
N ALA A 42 55.76 23.36 26.83
CA ALA A 42 56.38 22.04 27.00
C ALA A 42 55.49 20.82 27.32
N VAL A 43 55.10 20.11 26.26
CA VAL A 43 55.10 18.64 26.28
C VAL A 43 56.12 18.20 25.24
N ASN A 44 57.17 17.53 25.71
CA ASN A 44 58.20 16.92 24.88
C ASN A 44 57.54 15.94 23.89
N LEU A 45 57.44 16.34 22.62
CA LEU A 45 57.30 15.37 21.54
C LEU A 45 58.70 14.87 21.23
N ASP A 46 58.91 13.60 21.56
CA ASP A 46 60.04 12.83 21.11
C ASP A 46 60.17 12.96 19.59
N VAL A 47 61.35 13.42 19.16
CA VAL A 47 61.74 13.57 17.77
C VAL A 47 62.17 12.19 17.28
N SER A 48 61.24 11.35 16.83
CA SER A 48 61.60 10.14 16.07
C SER A 48 60.42 9.42 15.39
N ASP A 49 59.55 10.12 14.67
CA ASP A 49 58.82 9.47 13.58
C ASP A 49 58.84 10.41 12.37
N ILE A 50 59.87 10.23 11.55
CA ILE A 50 59.88 10.75 10.19
C ILE A 50 58.69 10.07 9.51
N ASP A 51 57.65 10.84 9.21
CA ASP A 51 56.44 10.44 8.50
C ASP A 51 56.86 9.64 7.24
N SER A 52 56.91 8.30 7.36
CA SER A 52 57.47 7.40 6.33
C SER A 52 56.74 7.54 5.00
N ASP A 53 55.54 8.10 5.07
CA ASP A 53 54.58 8.26 4.02
C ASP A 53 54.83 9.51 3.16
N GLN A 54 55.79 10.37 3.57
CA GLN A 54 56.23 11.55 2.81
C GLN A 54 57.66 11.41 2.23
N ALA A 55 58.20 10.20 2.23
CA ALA A 55 59.55 9.92 1.75
C ALA A 55 59.55 9.00 0.52
N CYS A 56 60.59 9.12 -0.30
CA CYS A 56 60.79 8.24 -1.44
C CYS A 56 61.11 6.81 -0.95
N PRO A 57 60.35 5.78 -1.37
CA PRO A 57 60.56 4.41 -0.89
C PRO A 57 61.85 3.74 -1.42
N ILE A 58 62.67 4.44 -2.20
CA ILE A 58 63.94 3.94 -2.76
C ILE A 58 65.13 4.40 -1.91
N CYS A 59 65.16 5.67 -1.48
CA CYS A 59 66.26 6.24 -0.69
C CYS A 59 65.82 6.65 0.72
N MET A 60 64.53 6.58 1.03
CA MET A 60 63.91 7.03 2.29
C MET A 60 64.10 8.52 2.61
N GLU A 61 64.47 9.34 1.62
CA GLU A 61 64.57 10.79 1.74
C GLU A 61 63.25 11.48 1.36
N GLN A 62 62.98 12.65 1.94
CA GLN A 62 61.79 13.46 1.63
C GLN A 62 61.80 13.95 0.19
N TRP A 63 60.64 13.94 -0.47
CA TRP A 63 60.53 14.47 -1.82
C TRP A 63 60.72 15.99 -1.86
N THR A 64 61.40 16.48 -2.90
CA THR A 64 61.55 17.91 -3.10
C THR A 64 60.45 18.46 -4.02
N THR A 65 60.07 19.74 -3.83
CA THR A 65 59.17 20.44 -4.76
C THR A 65 59.88 20.86 -6.05
N SER A 66 61.21 20.82 -6.08
CA SER A 66 62.08 21.17 -7.22
C SER A 66 63.41 20.42 -7.19
N GLY A 67 64.05 20.27 -8.36
CA GLY A 67 65.34 19.59 -8.49
C GLY A 67 65.22 18.12 -8.87
N GLU A 68 66.33 17.39 -8.75
CA GLU A 68 66.46 16.02 -9.27
C GLU A 68 65.68 14.97 -8.45
N HIS A 69 65.48 15.21 -7.15
CA HIS A 69 64.71 14.34 -6.26
C HIS A 69 63.22 14.75 -6.14
N ARG A 70 62.69 15.39 -7.18
CA ARG A 70 61.30 15.86 -7.20
C ARG A 70 60.30 14.70 -7.23
N LEU A 71 59.16 14.87 -6.56
CA LEU A 71 58.05 13.90 -6.55
C LEU A 71 57.56 13.58 -7.97
N CYS A 72 57.47 12.28 -8.26
CA CYS A 72 56.92 11.77 -9.50
C CYS A 72 56.14 10.46 -9.26
N CYS A 73 55.31 10.08 -10.23
CA CYS A 73 54.63 8.79 -10.21
C CYS A 73 54.91 7.99 -11.49
N LEU A 74 54.80 6.68 -11.38
CA LEU A 74 54.70 5.80 -12.55
C LEU A 74 53.24 5.67 -12.98
N ARG A 75 53.00 5.15 -14.20
CA ARG A 75 51.64 4.78 -14.69
C ARG A 75 50.83 3.89 -13.73
N CYS A 76 51.51 3.16 -12.85
CA CYS A 76 50.86 2.30 -11.86
C CYS A 76 50.37 3.04 -10.61
N GLY A 77 50.60 4.35 -10.49
CA GLY A 77 50.16 5.19 -9.37
C GLY A 77 51.17 5.36 -8.25
N HIS A 78 52.18 4.48 -8.12
CA HIS A 78 53.18 4.56 -7.06
C HIS A 78 54.14 5.75 -7.22
N LEU A 79 54.54 6.31 -6.07
CA LEU A 79 55.25 7.57 -5.93
C LEU A 79 56.73 7.37 -5.60
N PHE A 80 57.59 8.17 -6.23
CA PHE A 80 59.04 8.11 -6.07
C PHE A 80 59.68 9.48 -6.27
N GLY A 81 60.92 9.66 -5.81
CA GLY A 81 61.77 10.76 -6.25
C GLY A 81 62.30 10.49 -7.66
N HIS A 82 62.28 11.51 -8.52
CA HIS A 82 62.58 11.39 -9.95
C HIS A 82 63.94 10.76 -10.24
N SER A 83 65.02 11.26 -9.63
CA SER A 83 66.37 10.71 -9.80
C SER A 83 66.47 9.25 -9.36
N CYS A 84 65.78 8.88 -8.28
CA CYS A 84 65.78 7.53 -7.74
C CYS A 84 65.08 6.54 -8.68
N ILE A 85 63.87 6.87 -9.15
CA ILE A 85 63.16 5.97 -10.05
C ILE A 85 63.76 5.94 -11.45
N GLN A 86 64.33 7.05 -11.92
CA GLN A 86 65.05 7.09 -13.18
C GLN A 86 66.29 6.19 -13.12
N ARG A 87 67.11 6.31 -12.07
CA ARG A 87 68.29 5.45 -11.85
C ARG A 87 67.90 3.99 -11.70
N TRP A 88 66.81 3.69 -10.98
CA TRP A 88 66.29 2.33 -10.83
C TRP A 88 65.92 1.69 -12.18
N LEU A 89 65.21 2.42 -13.03
CA LEU A 89 64.79 1.92 -14.35
C LEU A 89 65.96 1.85 -15.35
N GLN A 90 67.03 2.61 -15.15
CA GLN A 90 68.18 2.66 -16.06
C GLN A 90 69.30 1.69 -15.67
N HIS A 91 69.60 1.53 -14.37
CA HIS A 91 70.76 0.78 -13.88
C HIS A 91 70.40 -0.47 -13.07
N SER A 92 69.28 -0.47 -12.36
CA SER A 92 68.88 -1.61 -11.50
C SER A 92 68.03 -2.65 -12.23
N CYS A 93 67.54 -2.33 -13.44
CA CYS A 93 66.76 -3.24 -14.28
C CYS A 93 67.45 -3.46 -15.62
N ASN A 94 67.47 -4.71 -16.11
CA ASN A 94 67.87 -5.00 -17.49
C ASN A 94 66.97 -4.25 -18.48
N SER A 95 67.52 -3.85 -19.64
CA SER A 95 66.82 -3.06 -20.66
C SER A 95 65.50 -3.67 -21.12
N THR A 96 65.36 -4.99 -21.03
CA THR A 96 64.18 -5.78 -21.39
C THR A 96 63.18 -6.01 -20.23
N ASN A 97 63.51 -5.69 -18.97
CA ASN A 97 62.71 -6.05 -17.79
C ASN A 97 62.59 -4.92 -16.75
N ARG A 98 62.34 -3.68 -17.20
CA ARG A 98 62.12 -2.52 -16.32
C ARG A 98 60.77 -2.60 -15.61
N ARG A 99 60.77 -2.50 -14.26
CA ARG A 99 59.57 -2.68 -13.41
C ARG A 99 59.50 -1.69 -12.27
N CYS A 100 58.27 -1.42 -11.82
CA CYS A 100 58.01 -0.63 -10.62
C CYS A 100 58.54 -1.35 -9.36
N PRO A 101 59.31 -0.68 -8.48
CA PRO A 101 59.81 -1.26 -7.23
C PRO A 101 58.70 -1.76 -6.28
N GLN A 102 57.54 -1.12 -6.27
CA GLN A 102 56.51 -1.38 -5.26
C GLN A 102 55.47 -2.44 -5.68
N CYS A 103 55.12 -2.51 -6.97
CA CYS A 103 54.08 -3.43 -7.45
C CYS A 103 54.50 -4.32 -8.63
N ASN A 104 55.77 -4.26 -9.04
CA ASN A 104 56.37 -5.11 -10.06
C ASN A 104 55.73 -5.02 -11.48
N LYS A 105 54.84 -4.06 -11.71
CA LYS A 105 54.26 -3.77 -13.04
C LYS A 105 55.34 -3.21 -13.98
N LYS A 106 55.27 -3.57 -15.28
CA LYS A 106 56.19 -3.08 -16.32
C LYS A 106 56.20 -1.54 -16.36
N ALA A 107 57.38 -0.95 -16.23
CA ALA A 107 57.59 0.49 -16.19
C ALA A 107 58.74 0.88 -17.11
N SER A 108 58.73 2.10 -17.65
CA SER A 108 59.83 2.61 -18.47
C SER A 108 60.04 4.08 -18.16
N VAL A 109 61.18 4.65 -18.55
CA VAL A 109 61.53 6.05 -18.24
C VAL A 109 60.45 7.03 -18.78
N LYS A 110 59.89 6.75 -19.96
CA LYS A 110 58.74 7.52 -20.52
C LYS A 110 57.43 7.40 -19.73
N HIS A 111 57.35 6.54 -18.73
CA HIS A 111 56.16 6.37 -17.87
C HIS A 111 56.24 7.20 -16.59
N ILE A 112 57.35 7.90 -16.36
CA ILE A 112 57.53 8.81 -15.23
C ILE A 112 56.73 10.08 -15.50
N ARG A 113 55.90 10.50 -14.55
CA ARG A 113 55.13 11.74 -14.60
C ARG A 113 55.46 12.58 -13.37
N MET A 114 55.90 13.81 -13.58
CA MET A 114 56.21 14.74 -12.49
C MET A 114 54.92 15.21 -11.82
N LEU A 115 54.89 15.20 -10.50
CA LEU A 115 53.76 15.72 -9.72
C LEU A 115 54.15 17.05 -9.07
N TYR A 116 53.21 17.99 -9.08
CA TYR A 116 53.35 19.29 -8.46
C TYR A 116 52.38 19.38 -7.29
N ALA A 117 52.85 19.00 -6.10
CA ALA A 117 52.08 19.06 -4.87
C ALA A 117 52.84 19.90 -3.83
N LYS A 118 52.12 20.76 -3.11
CA LYS A 118 52.68 21.54 -1.99
C LYS A 118 52.76 20.74 -0.69
N LYS A 119 51.82 19.81 -0.49
CA LYS A 119 51.72 18.88 0.64
C LYS A 119 50.95 17.65 0.16
N LEU A 120 51.44 16.45 0.46
CA LEU A 120 50.78 15.19 0.10
C LEU A 120 50.62 14.36 1.38
N THR A 121 49.37 14.17 1.81
CA THR A 121 49.03 13.39 3.00
C THR A 121 47.81 12.54 2.66
N ALA A 122 47.90 11.22 2.84
CA ALA A 122 46.74 10.36 2.81
C ALA A 122 46.07 10.41 4.18
N ILE A 123 44.76 10.69 4.22
CA ILE A 123 43.98 10.63 5.45
C ILE A 123 43.22 9.31 5.39
N ASP A 124 43.47 8.42 6.35
CA ASP A 124 42.66 7.22 6.52
C ASP A 124 41.28 7.63 7.06
N SER A 125 40.28 7.68 6.18
CA SER A 125 38.89 8.01 6.55
C SER A 125 38.07 6.79 6.94
N THR A 126 38.66 5.59 6.95
CA THR A 126 37.89 4.35 7.09
C THR A 126 37.17 4.25 8.43
N GLU A 127 37.80 4.68 9.53
CA GLU A 127 37.15 4.71 10.84
C GLU A 127 36.07 5.79 10.92
N TYR A 128 36.33 6.98 10.38
CA TYR A 128 35.35 8.07 10.36
C TYR A 128 34.10 7.70 9.56
N ASP A 129 34.27 7.05 8.41
CA ASP A 129 33.16 6.60 7.56
C ASP A 129 32.36 5.47 8.22
N LYS A 130 33.03 4.56 8.96
CA LYS A 130 32.35 3.55 9.79
C LYS A 130 31.52 4.20 10.89
N LEU A 131 32.11 5.09 11.69
CA LEU A 131 31.40 5.79 12.78
C LEU A 131 30.22 6.60 12.25
N LYS A 132 30.36 7.25 11.08
CA LYS A 132 29.28 8.03 10.46
C LYS A 132 28.11 7.14 10.02
N ASN A 133 28.40 5.97 9.47
CA ASN A 133 27.37 5.00 9.10
C ASN A 133 26.68 4.43 10.34
N ASP A 134 27.45 4.07 11.37
CA ASP A 134 26.91 3.56 12.64
C ASP A 134 26.02 4.60 13.32
N PHE A 135 26.46 5.86 13.37
CA PHE A 135 25.65 6.96 13.89
C PHE A 135 24.34 7.15 13.10
N SER A 136 24.39 7.04 11.77
CA SER A 136 23.20 7.15 10.92
C SER A 136 22.22 6.00 11.17
N ASN A 137 22.73 4.78 11.33
CA ASN A 137 21.93 3.60 11.65
C ASN A 137 21.28 3.70 13.03
N VAL A 138 22.06 4.04 14.06
CA VAL A 138 21.56 4.21 15.44
C VAL A 138 20.53 5.34 15.51
N SER A 139 20.74 6.45 14.79
CA SER A 139 19.79 7.56 14.71
C SER A 139 18.48 7.13 14.05
N ALA A 140 18.54 6.37 12.96
CA ALA A 140 17.35 5.82 12.30
C ALA A 140 16.58 4.85 13.21
N GLU A 141 17.28 3.96 13.92
CA GLU A 141 16.66 3.03 14.86
C GLU A 141 16.03 3.75 16.06
N LYS A 142 16.71 4.75 16.63
CA LYS A 142 16.15 5.60 17.68
C LYS A 142 14.87 6.29 17.23
N ASN A 143 14.83 6.81 16.01
CA ASN A 143 13.63 7.45 15.47
C ASN A 143 12.49 6.44 15.28
N ARG A 144 12.80 5.22 14.82
CA ARG A 144 11.82 4.12 14.72
C ARG A 144 11.21 3.79 16.08
N LEU A 145 12.05 3.51 17.09
CA LEU A 145 11.60 3.19 18.44
C LEU A 145 10.77 4.32 19.06
N ARG A 146 11.12 5.58 18.78
CA ARG A 146 10.35 6.74 19.24
C ARG A 146 8.96 6.80 18.61
N MET A 147 8.83 6.45 17.33
CA MET A 147 7.53 6.35 16.65
C MET A 147 6.69 5.19 17.21
N ASP A 148 7.30 4.02 17.42
CA ASP A 148 6.63 2.86 18.00
C ASP A 148 6.11 3.16 19.42
N LEU A 149 6.92 3.83 20.24
CA LEU A 149 6.52 4.25 21.59
C LEU A 149 5.38 5.26 21.56
N MET A 150 5.40 6.23 20.64
CA MET A 150 4.30 7.17 20.46
C MET A 150 3.01 6.46 20.03
N GLN A 151 3.12 5.49 19.11
CA GLN A 151 1.97 4.70 18.65
C GLN A 151 1.39 3.83 19.77
N ALA A 152 2.24 3.19 20.58
CA ALA A 152 1.84 2.42 21.73
C ALA A 152 1.12 3.28 22.78
N ASN A 153 1.65 4.48 23.07
CA ASN A 153 1.02 5.42 24.01
C ASN A 153 -0.36 5.91 23.54
N ILE A 154 -0.52 6.22 22.25
CA ILE A 154 -1.83 6.58 21.69
C ILE A 154 -2.80 5.41 21.84
N ARG A 155 -2.35 4.19 21.55
CA ARG A 155 -3.18 2.99 21.65
C ARG A 155 -3.62 2.71 23.10
N LEU A 156 -2.72 2.91 24.07
CA LEU A 156 -3.02 2.80 25.49
C LEU A 156 -4.14 3.77 25.88
N LYS A 157 -4.02 5.05 25.47
CA LYS A 157 -5.02 6.08 25.75
C LYS A 157 -6.39 5.76 25.16
N ILE A 158 -6.43 5.22 23.93
CA ILE A 158 -7.68 4.76 23.31
C ILE A 158 -8.31 3.62 24.11
N TYR A 159 -7.51 2.66 24.59
CA TYR A 159 -8.02 1.57 25.42
C TYR A 159 -8.54 2.06 26.77
N GLU A 160 -7.87 3.03 27.39
CA GLU A 160 -8.35 3.68 28.63
C GLU A 160 -9.70 4.38 28.41
N ASP A 161 -9.84 5.14 27.33
CA ASP A 161 -11.09 5.81 26.97
C ASP A 161 -12.23 4.80 26.71
N GLN A 162 -11.93 3.71 26.00
CA GLN A 162 -12.88 2.62 25.75
C GLN A 162 -13.31 1.93 27.05
N MET A 163 -12.36 1.65 27.94
CA MET A 163 -12.65 1.02 29.24
C MET A 163 -13.53 1.93 30.10
N THR A 164 -13.29 3.24 30.06
CA THR A 164 -14.09 4.26 30.77
C THR A 164 -15.50 4.36 30.19
N CYS A 165 -15.65 4.31 28.87
CA CYS A 165 -16.94 4.29 28.20
C CYS A 165 -17.74 3.02 28.52
N MET A 166 -17.10 1.85 28.47
CA MET A 166 -17.73 0.58 28.85
C MET A 166 -18.18 0.57 30.32
N LYS A 167 -17.34 1.05 31.24
CA LYS A 167 -17.72 1.18 32.66
C LYS A 167 -18.97 2.05 32.84
N ARG A 168 -19.04 3.19 32.14
CA ARG A 168 -20.22 4.07 32.16
C ARG A 168 -21.48 3.36 31.64
N ARG A 169 -21.37 2.65 30.52
CA ARG A 169 -22.49 1.87 29.98
C ARG A 169 -22.94 0.77 30.93
N ILE A 170 -22.03 0.10 31.63
CA ILE A 170 -22.37 -0.89 32.66
C ILE A 170 -23.16 -0.23 33.79
N THR A 171 -22.70 0.92 34.32
CA THR A 171 -23.44 1.66 35.35
C THR A 171 -24.80 2.16 34.87
N GLU A 172 -24.91 2.58 33.61
CA GLU A 172 -26.19 2.97 33.00
C GLU A 172 -27.14 1.76 32.87
N PHE A 173 -26.64 0.60 32.42
CA PHE A 173 -27.44 -0.63 32.33
C PHE A 173 -27.88 -1.15 33.70
N GLU A 174 -27.03 -1.06 34.73
CA GLU A 174 -27.38 -1.40 36.12
C GLU A 174 -28.47 -0.46 36.67
N SER A 175 -28.40 0.83 36.33
CA SER A 175 -29.44 1.81 36.68
C SER A 175 -30.76 1.59 35.93
N HIS A 176 -30.71 1.11 34.68
CA HIS A 176 -31.90 0.77 33.89
C HIS A 176 -32.56 -0.52 34.35
N LYS A 177 -31.78 -1.53 34.78
CA LYS A 177 -32.29 -2.77 35.38
C LYS A 177 -33.05 -2.51 36.70
N SER A 178 -32.72 -1.43 37.38
CA SER A 178 -33.41 -0.96 38.59
C SER A 178 -34.72 -0.21 38.29
N LYS A 179 -34.93 0.27 37.06
CA LYS A 179 -36.12 1.05 36.63
C LYS A 179 -37.11 0.27 35.75
N THR A 180 -36.71 -0.87 35.17
CA THR A 180 -37.55 -1.68 34.25
C THR A 180 -38.47 -2.69 34.94
N ASN A 181 -38.99 -2.35 36.13
CA ASN A 181 -40.03 -3.14 36.80
C ASN A 181 -41.40 -2.45 36.87
N VAL A 182 -41.57 -1.31 36.18
CA VAL A 182 -42.85 -0.61 36.08
C VAL A 182 -43.01 -0.06 34.65
N ASP A 183 -44.18 -0.35 34.09
CA ASP A 183 -44.79 0.18 32.85
C ASP A 183 -44.42 -0.43 31.49
N VAL A 184 -45.25 -1.43 31.14
CA VAL A 184 -45.72 -1.72 29.79
C VAL A 184 -46.82 -0.70 29.44
N SER A 185 -46.62 0.13 28.42
CA SER A 185 -47.63 0.41 27.38
C SER A 185 -47.20 1.49 26.38
N GLN A 186 -47.44 1.16 25.11
CA GLN A 186 -47.78 2.04 23.98
C GLN A 186 -46.90 3.27 23.70
N SER A 187 -46.11 3.17 22.63
CA SER A 187 -45.87 4.32 21.75
C SER A 187 -45.67 3.88 20.31
N THR A 188 -46.62 4.27 19.47
CA THR A 188 -46.52 4.31 18.01
C THR A 188 -45.34 5.19 17.59
N SER A 189 -44.26 4.60 17.11
CA SER A 189 -43.11 5.34 16.58
C SER A 189 -43.31 5.63 15.09
N SER A 190 -43.60 6.89 14.76
CA SER A 190 -43.36 7.46 13.44
C SER A 190 -41.85 7.40 13.14
N GLY A 191 -41.42 6.39 12.38
CA GLY A 191 -40.01 6.18 12.05
C GLY A 191 -39.49 7.28 11.13
N ILE A 192 -38.50 8.04 11.61
CA ILE A 192 -37.65 8.88 10.77
C ILE A 192 -36.87 7.91 9.86
N SER A 193 -37.19 7.88 8.56
CA SER A 193 -36.38 7.09 7.61
C SER A 193 -35.04 7.79 7.42
N LYS A 194 -33.96 7.15 7.90
CA LYS A 194 -32.57 7.57 7.65
C LYS A 194 -32.36 7.66 6.13
N LYS A 195 -31.73 8.75 5.66
CA LYS A 195 -31.49 8.98 4.23
C LYS A 195 -30.01 9.24 3.99
N PHE A 196 -29.57 8.96 2.76
CA PHE A 196 -28.22 9.34 2.33
C PHE A 196 -28.20 10.84 1.99
N HIS A 197 -27.30 11.57 2.65
CA HIS A 197 -27.07 12.99 2.37
C HIS A 197 -25.63 13.22 1.93
N LEU A 198 -25.42 14.16 1.01
CA LEU A 198 -24.08 14.50 0.52
C LEU A 198 -23.31 15.26 1.61
N GLU A 199 -22.24 14.68 2.13
CA GLU A 199 -21.42 15.29 3.18
C GLU A 199 -20.18 15.97 2.60
N HIS A 200 -19.50 15.29 1.68
CA HIS A 200 -18.27 15.80 1.07
C HIS A 200 -18.25 15.63 -0.44
N SER A 201 -17.68 16.62 -1.12
CA SER A 201 -17.47 16.62 -2.57
C SER A 201 -16.07 17.14 -2.86
N VAL A 202 -15.19 16.24 -3.28
CA VAL A 202 -13.77 16.50 -3.49
C VAL A 202 -13.43 16.41 -4.97
N GLU A 203 -12.82 17.47 -5.51
CA GLU A 203 -12.30 17.45 -6.87
C GLU A 203 -10.96 16.72 -6.91
N ILE A 204 -10.91 15.64 -7.70
CA ILE A 204 -9.71 14.80 -7.82
C ILE A 204 -8.89 15.25 -9.04
N CYS A 205 -9.53 15.38 -10.20
CA CYS A 205 -8.89 15.76 -11.45
C CYS A 205 -9.78 16.66 -12.31
N LYS A 206 -9.37 17.92 -12.54
CA LYS A 206 -10.11 18.92 -13.34
C LYS A 206 -10.37 18.46 -14.78
N GLU A 207 -9.34 17.91 -15.41
CA GLU A 207 -9.38 17.43 -16.79
C GLU A 207 -10.07 16.07 -16.95
N GLY A 208 -10.38 15.41 -15.82
CA GLY A 208 -10.92 14.05 -15.81
C GLY A 208 -9.85 12.97 -15.81
N GLY A 209 -10.27 11.72 -15.97
CA GLY A 209 -9.38 10.56 -15.98
C GLY A 209 -9.34 9.77 -14.68
N CYS A 210 -10.28 10.02 -13.76
CA CYS A 210 -10.55 9.07 -12.68
C CYS A 210 -11.41 7.90 -13.19
N ARG A 211 -11.21 6.70 -12.65
CA ARG A 211 -11.88 5.51 -13.19
C ARG A 211 -12.36 4.50 -12.17
N VAL A 212 -11.54 4.15 -11.19
CA VAL A 212 -11.85 3.14 -10.17
C VAL A 212 -11.40 3.61 -8.80
N LEU A 213 -12.01 3.06 -7.76
CA LEU A 213 -11.60 3.25 -6.39
C LEU A 213 -11.67 1.95 -5.60
N ASP A 214 -10.97 1.91 -4.47
CA ASP A 214 -11.07 0.83 -3.51
C ASP A 214 -10.82 1.35 -2.09
N TYR A 215 -11.34 0.65 -1.08
CA TYR A 215 -11.27 1.05 0.32
C TYR A 215 -10.38 0.11 1.11
N ASN A 216 -9.45 0.68 1.89
CA ASN A 216 -8.65 -0.08 2.83
C ASN A 216 -9.28 0.02 4.24
N PRO A 217 -9.89 -1.05 4.77
CA PRO A 217 -10.54 -1.00 6.08
C PRO A 217 -9.59 -0.91 7.27
N TRP A 218 -8.34 -1.37 7.14
CA TRP A 218 -7.36 -1.34 8.25
C TRP A 218 -6.84 0.07 8.51
N TYR A 219 -6.55 0.81 7.43
CA TYR A 219 -6.01 2.17 7.51
C TYR A 219 -7.06 3.27 7.28
N LYS A 220 -8.32 2.88 7.03
CA LYS A 220 -9.46 3.77 6.83
C LYS A 220 -9.22 4.86 5.79
N PHE A 221 -8.68 4.48 4.63
CA PHE A 221 -8.54 5.40 3.50
C PHE A 221 -9.05 4.79 2.21
N LEU A 222 -9.52 5.65 1.32
CA LEU A 222 -9.84 5.30 -0.07
C LEU A 222 -8.62 5.55 -0.96
N VAL A 223 -8.45 4.71 -1.97
CA VAL A 223 -7.59 4.99 -3.12
C VAL A 223 -8.46 5.24 -4.34
N VAL A 224 -8.14 6.29 -5.08
CA VAL A 224 -8.84 6.65 -6.32
C VAL A 224 -7.81 6.69 -7.44
N SER A 225 -8.08 5.98 -8.53
CA SER A 225 -7.25 6.09 -9.73
C SER A 225 -7.47 7.45 -10.40
N GLN A 226 -6.39 8.06 -10.88
CA GLN A 226 -6.41 9.39 -11.47
C GLN A 226 -5.33 9.53 -12.54
N LYS A 227 -5.63 10.29 -13.60
CA LYS A 227 -4.63 10.81 -14.54
C LYS A 227 -3.74 11.86 -13.88
N SER A 228 -2.44 11.75 -14.07
CA SER A 228 -1.45 12.74 -13.62
C SER A 228 -1.76 14.11 -14.20
N VAL A 229 -1.73 15.13 -13.35
CA VAL A 229 -1.83 16.54 -13.73
C VAL A 229 -0.46 17.15 -14.06
N ASN A 230 0.62 16.42 -13.78
CA ASN A 230 1.98 16.91 -14.01
C ASN A 230 2.38 16.66 -15.48
N PRO A 231 2.64 17.71 -16.28
CA PRO A 231 2.99 17.55 -17.69
C PRO A 231 4.33 16.82 -17.90
N LEU A 232 5.25 16.85 -16.92
CA LEU A 232 6.53 16.14 -16.98
C LEU A 232 6.36 14.62 -16.78
N PHE A 233 5.33 14.21 -16.04
CA PHE A 233 5.03 12.81 -15.74
C PHE A 233 3.63 12.48 -16.22
N ASN A 234 3.48 12.40 -17.54
CA ASN A 234 2.23 11.97 -18.16
C ASN A 234 1.98 10.48 -17.87
N GLY A 235 0.78 10.17 -17.40
CA GLY A 235 0.37 8.81 -17.05
C GLY A 235 -0.70 8.82 -15.97
N TYR A 236 -0.80 7.74 -15.23
CA TYR A 236 -1.86 7.47 -14.28
C TYR A 236 -1.29 6.94 -12.97
N GLY A 237 -2.01 7.19 -11.90
CA GLY A 237 -1.62 6.80 -10.57
C GLY A 237 -2.82 6.74 -9.65
N ILE A 238 -2.54 6.68 -8.36
CA ILE A 238 -3.57 6.70 -7.33
C ILE A 238 -3.41 7.93 -6.45
N ARG A 239 -4.54 8.40 -5.93
CA ARG A 239 -4.60 9.39 -4.86
C ARG A 239 -5.26 8.76 -3.65
N LYS A 240 -4.65 8.91 -2.48
CA LYS A 240 -5.21 8.44 -1.21
C LYS A 240 -6.05 9.51 -0.57
N ILE A 241 -7.11 9.09 0.10
CA ILE A 241 -8.07 9.97 0.76
C ILE A 241 -8.33 9.38 2.13
N ASP A 242 -7.87 10.09 3.14
CA ASP A 242 -8.12 9.73 4.53
C ASP A 242 -9.64 9.83 4.81
N CYS A 243 -10.29 8.75 5.22
CA CYS A 243 -11.73 8.75 5.44
C CYS A 243 -12.14 9.18 6.85
N GLU A 244 -11.19 9.42 7.75
CA GLU A 244 -11.49 9.99 9.07
C GLU A 244 -11.45 11.52 9.01
N ARG A 245 -10.50 12.08 8.26
CA ARG A 245 -10.32 13.54 8.10
C ARG A 245 -10.81 14.09 6.77
N PHE A 246 -11.21 13.22 5.85
CA PHE A 246 -11.59 13.54 4.46
C PHE A 246 -10.56 14.39 3.71
N SER A 247 -9.27 14.18 4.03
CA SER A 247 -8.15 14.91 3.45
C SER A 247 -7.48 14.14 2.33
N LEU A 248 -7.21 14.81 1.22
CA LEU A 248 -6.40 14.30 0.11
C LEU A 248 -4.93 14.17 0.54
N ARG A 249 -4.31 13.03 0.26
CA ARG A 249 -2.86 12.83 0.40
C ARG A 249 -2.17 12.86 -0.98
N GLN A 250 -0.86 12.59 -0.97
CA GLN A 250 -0.03 12.63 -2.18
C GLN A 250 -0.53 11.71 -3.29
N PHE A 251 -0.32 12.17 -4.53
CA PHE A 251 -0.49 11.36 -5.73
C PHE A 251 0.71 10.43 -5.90
N ILE A 252 0.46 9.18 -6.28
CA ILE A 252 1.50 8.18 -6.49
C ILE A 252 1.35 7.65 -7.90
N PHE A 253 2.36 7.89 -8.73
CA PHE A 253 2.40 7.41 -10.11
C PHE A 253 2.52 5.88 -10.12
N LEU A 254 1.72 5.22 -10.97
CA LEU A 254 1.75 3.76 -11.10
C LEU A 254 1.83 3.28 -12.53
N HIS A 255 1.01 3.80 -13.45
CA HIS A 255 0.87 3.28 -14.82
C HIS A 255 1.12 4.38 -15.86
N THR A 256 1.62 4.00 -17.04
CA THR A 256 1.80 4.97 -18.15
C THR A 256 0.49 5.20 -18.92
N GLN A 257 -0.47 4.29 -18.80
CA GLN A 257 -1.82 4.40 -19.36
C GLN A 257 -2.89 4.18 -18.28
N ALA A 258 -4.17 4.31 -18.67
CA ALA A 258 -5.28 4.31 -17.74
C ALA A 258 -5.33 3.06 -16.86
N ILE A 259 -5.42 3.28 -15.54
CA ILE A 259 -5.68 2.23 -14.56
C ILE A 259 -7.14 1.79 -14.71
N ARG A 260 -7.34 0.49 -14.83
CA ARG A 260 -8.64 -0.12 -15.11
C ARG A 260 -9.28 -0.75 -13.91
N ASP A 261 -8.48 -1.30 -13.02
CA ASP A 261 -8.97 -1.94 -11.81
C ASP A 261 -7.94 -1.84 -10.68
N LEU A 262 -8.45 -1.91 -9.46
CA LEU A 262 -7.73 -1.85 -8.20
C LEU A 262 -8.35 -2.89 -7.25
N ALA A 263 -7.51 -3.61 -6.53
CA ALA A 263 -7.96 -4.55 -5.51
C ALA A 263 -6.97 -4.61 -4.34
N PHE A 264 -7.40 -4.19 -3.15
CA PHE A 264 -6.68 -4.49 -1.92
C PHE A 264 -6.66 -5.98 -1.65
N HIS A 265 -5.56 -6.45 -1.08
CA HIS A 265 -5.45 -7.81 -0.62
C HIS A 265 -6.42 -8.07 0.54
N SER A 266 -7.03 -9.25 0.55
CA SER A 266 -8.03 -9.65 1.56
C SER A 266 -7.48 -9.87 2.98
N THR A 267 -6.23 -10.31 3.12
CA THR A 267 -5.56 -10.56 4.42
C THR A 267 -4.35 -9.66 4.67
N GLU A 268 -3.60 -9.25 3.64
CA GLU A 268 -2.46 -8.35 3.78
C GLU A 268 -2.91 -6.88 3.75
N GLN A 269 -2.58 -6.15 4.81
CA GLN A 269 -3.13 -4.80 5.03
C GLN A 269 -2.55 -3.74 4.08
N THR A 270 -1.33 -3.98 3.59
CA THR A 270 -0.55 -2.98 2.82
C THR A 270 -0.57 -3.22 1.32
N THR A 271 -0.92 -4.43 0.87
CA THR A 271 -0.77 -4.82 -0.53
C THR A 271 -1.96 -4.33 -1.37
N LEU A 272 -1.66 -3.53 -2.38
CA LEU A 272 -2.62 -3.09 -3.41
C LEU A 272 -2.21 -3.65 -4.77
N LEU A 273 -3.13 -4.33 -5.44
CA LEU A 273 -3.00 -4.73 -6.83
C LEU A 273 -3.62 -3.67 -7.75
N SER A 274 -2.90 -3.29 -8.79
CA SER A 274 -3.40 -2.40 -9.85
C SER A 274 -3.13 -2.96 -11.24
N VAL A 275 -4.07 -2.77 -12.15
CA VAL A 275 -3.93 -3.16 -13.56
C VAL A 275 -4.31 -2.03 -14.49
N GLY A 276 -3.66 -1.96 -15.66
CA GLY A 276 -3.87 -0.88 -16.60
C GLY A 276 -3.70 -1.27 -18.07
N PHE A 277 -4.01 -0.30 -18.93
CA PHE A 277 -3.86 -0.44 -20.39
C PHE A 277 -2.40 -0.41 -20.87
N ASP A 278 -1.46 -0.11 -19.98
CA ASP A 278 -0.02 -0.25 -20.22
C ASP A 278 0.46 -1.70 -20.15
N LYS A 279 -0.47 -2.66 -20.12
CA LYS A 279 -0.19 -4.11 -20.10
C LYS A 279 0.61 -4.55 -18.87
N CYS A 280 0.42 -3.84 -17.77
CA CYS A 280 1.11 -4.10 -16.52
C CYS A 280 0.10 -4.42 -15.42
N ALA A 281 0.41 -5.42 -14.60
CA ALA A 281 -0.14 -5.59 -13.26
C ALA A 281 0.93 -5.21 -12.24
N ARG A 282 0.61 -4.33 -11.29
CA ARG A 282 1.57 -3.88 -10.28
C ARG A 282 1.09 -4.23 -8.89
N LEU A 283 2.00 -4.74 -8.08
CA LEU A 283 1.83 -4.89 -6.65
C LEU A 283 2.52 -3.71 -5.97
N MET A 284 1.80 -3.06 -5.07
CA MET A 284 2.25 -1.87 -4.39
C MET A 284 2.07 -2.03 -2.88
N ASP A 285 3.10 -1.67 -2.13
CA ASP A 285 2.98 -1.41 -0.70
C ASP A 285 2.39 -0.01 -0.52
N ILE A 286 1.13 0.02 -0.11
CA ILE A 286 0.39 1.24 0.09
C ILE A 286 0.89 2.02 1.31
N GLN A 287 1.54 1.43 2.30
CA GLN A 287 2.04 2.17 3.46
C GLN A 287 3.30 2.94 3.07
N ASN A 288 4.25 2.26 2.44
CA ASN A 288 5.54 2.82 2.03
C ASN A 288 5.50 3.61 0.71
N ASN A 289 4.38 3.53 -0.02
CA ASN A 289 4.21 4.13 -1.36
C ASN A 289 5.17 3.55 -2.40
N MET A 290 5.52 2.28 -2.29
CA MET A 290 6.51 1.63 -3.15
C MET A 290 5.87 0.58 -4.03
N ILE A 291 6.26 0.55 -5.30
CA ILE A 291 5.91 -0.56 -6.19
C ILE A 291 6.82 -1.73 -5.81
N MET A 292 6.21 -2.80 -5.29
CA MET A 292 6.90 -4.03 -4.90
C MET A 292 7.33 -4.83 -6.14
N HIS A 293 6.41 -4.97 -7.10
CA HIS A 293 6.68 -5.70 -8.34
C HIS A 293 5.80 -5.24 -9.49
N THR A 294 6.28 -5.44 -10.72
CA THR A 294 5.53 -5.21 -11.96
C THR A 294 5.54 -6.48 -12.81
N TYR A 295 4.37 -7.04 -13.05
CA TYR A 295 4.14 -8.15 -13.97
C TYR A 295 3.75 -7.60 -15.33
N GLN A 296 4.53 -7.93 -16.35
CA GLN A 296 4.28 -7.54 -17.73
C GLN A 296 3.42 -8.59 -18.43
N THR A 297 2.38 -8.14 -19.14
CA THR A 297 1.50 -8.99 -19.96
C THR A 297 1.57 -8.58 -21.43
N GLU A 298 1.07 -9.45 -22.31
CA GLU A 298 1.07 -9.21 -23.77
C GLU A 298 -0.04 -8.25 -24.21
N CYS A 299 -1.18 -8.31 -23.51
CA CYS A 299 -2.39 -7.55 -23.81
C CYS A 299 -2.74 -6.55 -22.70
N PRO A 300 -3.43 -5.44 -23.04
CA PRO A 300 -3.95 -4.48 -22.05
C PRO A 300 -4.88 -5.15 -21.04
N LEU A 301 -4.74 -4.81 -19.77
CA LEU A 301 -5.50 -5.42 -18.68
C LEU A 301 -6.74 -4.56 -18.34
N TRP A 302 -7.85 -5.24 -18.10
CA TRP A 302 -9.18 -4.65 -17.91
C TRP A 302 -9.72 -4.83 -16.50
N SER A 303 -9.38 -5.94 -15.84
CA SER A 303 -9.85 -6.26 -14.50
C SER A 303 -8.83 -7.12 -13.77
N CYS A 304 -8.92 -7.14 -12.44
CA CYS A 304 -8.12 -8.02 -11.61
C CYS A 304 -8.88 -8.42 -10.34
N CYS A 305 -8.54 -9.57 -9.79
CA CYS A 305 -8.99 -9.95 -8.44
C CYS A 305 -7.97 -10.86 -7.76
N TRP A 306 -8.05 -10.92 -6.44
CA TRP A 306 -7.35 -11.95 -5.67
C TRP A 306 -8.09 -13.28 -5.80
N SER A 307 -7.36 -14.38 -5.68
CA SER A 307 -7.97 -15.70 -5.57
C SER A 307 -8.76 -15.81 -4.26
N GLY A 308 -9.91 -16.49 -4.31
CA GLY A 308 -10.71 -16.75 -3.12
C GLY A 308 -10.19 -17.89 -2.28
N ASP A 309 -9.44 -18.81 -2.89
CA ASP A 309 -8.92 -20.02 -2.27
C ASP A 309 -7.48 -19.88 -1.75
N ASN A 310 -6.65 -19.03 -2.39
CA ASN A 310 -5.26 -18.85 -2.01
C ASN A 310 -4.86 -17.36 -1.99
N PRO A 311 -4.44 -16.81 -0.84
CA PRO A 311 -4.09 -15.39 -0.72
C PRO A 311 -2.89 -14.99 -1.59
N ASN A 312 -1.98 -15.92 -1.90
CA ASN A 312 -0.79 -15.62 -2.70
C ASN A 312 -1.06 -15.53 -4.20
N ILE A 313 -2.27 -15.87 -4.65
CA ILE A 313 -2.61 -15.92 -6.06
C ILE A 313 -3.51 -14.74 -6.41
N PHE A 314 -3.19 -14.08 -7.51
CA PHE A 314 -4.07 -13.09 -8.13
C PHE A 314 -4.25 -13.38 -9.62
N LEU A 315 -5.35 -12.87 -10.14
CA LEU A 315 -5.79 -13.12 -11.50
C LEU A 315 -5.95 -11.78 -12.21
N THR A 316 -5.58 -11.74 -13.49
CA THR A 316 -5.74 -10.56 -14.34
C THR A 316 -6.53 -10.91 -15.59
N GLY A 317 -7.54 -10.11 -15.91
CA GLY A 317 -8.34 -10.24 -17.12
C GLY A 317 -7.88 -9.27 -18.20
N ALA A 318 -7.60 -9.78 -19.40
CA ALA A 318 -7.07 -9.02 -20.52
C ALA A 318 -8.13 -8.62 -21.56
N GLN A 319 -7.76 -7.73 -22.47
CA GLN A 319 -8.61 -7.23 -23.56
C GLN A 319 -9.06 -8.32 -24.56
N ASN A 320 -8.26 -9.37 -24.74
CA ASN A 320 -8.52 -10.46 -25.67
C ASN A 320 -9.30 -11.64 -25.04
N GLY A 321 -9.83 -11.46 -23.82
CA GLY A 321 -10.58 -12.50 -23.10
C GLY A 321 -9.74 -13.50 -22.31
N THR A 322 -8.40 -13.40 -22.40
CA THR A 322 -7.47 -14.24 -21.63
C THR A 322 -7.48 -13.84 -20.16
N ILE A 323 -7.47 -14.84 -19.28
CA ILE A 323 -7.27 -14.64 -17.84
C ILE A 323 -5.93 -15.26 -17.47
N THR A 324 -5.06 -14.51 -16.82
CA THR A 324 -3.72 -14.96 -16.42
C THR A 324 -3.62 -15.05 -14.91
N GLN A 325 -3.06 -16.15 -14.43
CA GLN A 325 -2.82 -16.42 -13.01
C GLN A 325 -1.37 -16.11 -12.66
N PHE A 326 -1.18 -15.39 -11.55
CA PHE A 326 0.12 -15.07 -10.99
C PHE A 326 0.18 -15.48 -9.53
N ASP A 327 1.37 -15.86 -9.06
CA ASP A 327 1.66 -16.12 -7.66
C ASP A 327 2.66 -15.05 -7.19
N VAL A 328 2.34 -14.37 -6.09
CA VAL A 328 3.18 -13.29 -5.53
C VAL A 328 4.56 -13.80 -5.11
N ARG A 329 4.70 -15.10 -4.85
CA ARG A 329 5.96 -15.77 -4.49
C ARG A 329 6.79 -16.12 -5.73
N GLN A 330 6.16 -16.23 -6.91
CA GLN A 330 6.80 -16.50 -8.19
C GLN A 330 6.71 -15.25 -9.08
N THR A 331 7.73 -14.40 -8.99
CA THR A 331 7.74 -13.09 -9.66
C THR A 331 8.17 -13.12 -11.13
N SER A 332 8.69 -14.26 -11.61
CA SER A 332 9.31 -14.36 -12.93
C SER A 332 8.32 -14.45 -14.09
N ASN A 333 7.30 -15.30 -13.98
CA ASN A 333 6.35 -15.60 -15.06
C ASN A 333 4.96 -15.89 -14.50
N ALA A 334 3.96 -15.84 -15.38
CA ALA A 334 2.62 -16.34 -15.08
C ALA A 334 2.66 -17.83 -14.71
N VAL A 335 1.84 -18.22 -13.74
CA VAL A 335 1.69 -19.60 -13.29
C VAL A 335 0.85 -20.39 -14.29
N SER A 336 -0.24 -19.79 -14.76
CA SER A 336 -1.14 -20.40 -15.73
C SER A 336 -1.85 -19.34 -16.56
N VAL A 337 -2.33 -19.74 -17.73
CA VAL A 337 -3.14 -18.92 -18.62
C VAL A 337 -4.43 -19.68 -18.90
N LEU A 338 -5.55 -19.09 -18.52
CA LEU A 338 -6.89 -19.64 -18.68
C LEU A 338 -7.51 -19.02 -19.94
N GLU A 339 -7.42 -19.76 -21.05
CA GLU A 339 -8.02 -19.35 -22.32
C GLU A 339 -9.50 -19.76 -22.38
N GLY A 340 -10.36 -18.83 -22.82
CA GLY A 340 -11.77 -19.12 -23.09
C GLY A 340 -11.92 -19.67 -24.50
N ASN A 341 -12.54 -20.84 -24.65
CA ASN A 341 -12.56 -21.58 -25.92
C ASN A 341 -13.37 -20.91 -27.06
N SER A 342 -14.13 -19.83 -26.80
CA SER A 342 -14.97 -19.20 -27.83
C SER A 342 -15.08 -17.67 -27.74
N ASP A 343 -15.11 -17.10 -26.53
CA ASP A 343 -15.28 -15.66 -26.31
C ASP A 343 -13.95 -14.94 -26.09
N LYS A 344 -13.52 -14.17 -27.09
CA LYS A 344 -12.31 -13.32 -27.07
C LYS A 344 -12.59 -11.87 -26.68
N SER A 345 -13.81 -11.57 -26.21
CA SER A 345 -14.13 -10.23 -25.76
C SER A 345 -13.44 -9.88 -24.43
N PRO A 346 -13.20 -8.59 -24.13
CA PRO A 346 -12.49 -8.16 -22.92
C PRO A 346 -13.10 -8.71 -21.64
N VAL A 347 -12.25 -9.13 -20.70
CA VAL A 347 -12.65 -9.49 -19.33
C VAL A 347 -12.90 -8.20 -18.54
N VAL A 348 -14.15 -7.73 -18.55
CA VAL A 348 -14.51 -6.39 -18.04
C VAL A 348 -14.55 -6.28 -16.53
N SER A 349 -14.77 -7.40 -15.82
CA SER A 349 -14.83 -7.41 -14.35
C SER A 349 -14.59 -8.81 -13.80
N MET A 350 -13.92 -8.87 -12.66
CA MET A 350 -13.69 -10.09 -11.91
C MET A 350 -14.02 -9.87 -10.44
N ALA A 351 -14.42 -10.93 -9.74
CA ALA A 351 -14.64 -10.89 -8.29
C ALA A 351 -14.18 -12.19 -7.63
N THR A 352 -13.58 -12.03 -6.45
CA THR A 352 -13.11 -13.11 -5.58
C THR A 352 -14.29 -13.86 -4.96
N ILE A 353 -14.25 -15.20 -4.96
CA ILE A 353 -15.26 -16.04 -4.33
C ILE A 353 -14.58 -16.96 -3.30
N PRO A 354 -14.76 -16.73 -1.99
CA PRO A 354 -14.17 -17.57 -0.96
C PRO A 354 -14.81 -18.98 -0.95
N PRO A 355 -14.12 -19.99 -0.39
CA PRO A 355 -14.68 -21.33 -0.22
C PRO A 355 -15.97 -21.30 0.59
N ASN A 356 -17.01 -21.93 0.06
CA ASN A 356 -18.29 -22.09 0.74
C ASN A 356 -18.92 -23.44 0.35
N PRO A 357 -18.91 -24.45 1.24
CA PRO A 357 -19.41 -25.80 0.94
C PRO A 357 -20.86 -25.86 0.43
N GLY A 358 -21.70 -24.87 0.76
CA GLY A 358 -23.08 -24.79 0.31
C GLY A 358 -23.28 -24.16 -1.08
N SER A 359 -22.22 -23.64 -1.70
CA SER A 359 -22.29 -22.97 -3.00
C SER A 359 -21.86 -23.88 -4.16
N GLY A 360 -22.24 -23.52 -5.39
CA GLY A 360 -21.76 -24.17 -6.61
C GLY A 360 -20.24 -24.09 -6.85
N ILE A 361 -19.55 -23.26 -6.07
CA ILE A 361 -18.08 -23.11 -6.04
C ILE A 361 -17.59 -23.46 -4.64
N SER A 362 -17.72 -24.73 -4.28
CA SER A 362 -17.49 -25.24 -2.93
C SER A 362 -16.08 -24.98 -2.41
N ARG A 363 -15.07 -25.13 -3.29
CA ARG A 363 -13.65 -24.97 -2.95
C ARG A 363 -13.14 -23.54 -3.05
N GLY A 364 -14.00 -22.59 -3.44
CA GLY A 364 -13.60 -21.22 -3.72
C GLY A 364 -12.93 -21.03 -5.08
N GLY A 365 -12.67 -19.77 -5.41
CA GLY A 365 -12.05 -19.35 -6.65
C GLY A 365 -12.48 -17.93 -7.02
N PHE A 366 -12.97 -17.73 -8.23
CA PHE A 366 -13.38 -16.41 -8.71
C PHE A 366 -14.46 -16.48 -9.80
N ILE A 367 -15.13 -15.36 -10.05
CA ILE A 367 -16.05 -15.15 -11.17
C ILE A 367 -15.48 -14.09 -12.10
N ALA A 368 -15.62 -14.31 -13.40
CA ALA A 368 -15.16 -13.39 -14.44
C ALA A 368 -16.26 -13.16 -15.47
N CYS A 369 -16.55 -11.88 -15.71
CA CYS A 369 -17.42 -11.45 -16.79
C CYS A 369 -16.56 -10.94 -17.95
N ARG A 370 -16.64 -11.64 -19.08
CA ARG A 370 -16.30 -11.08 -20.39
C ARG A 370 -17.47 -10.22 -20.88
N LEU A 371 -17.34 -9.50 -21.98
CA LEU A 371 -18.49 -8.75 -22.49
C LEU A 371 -19.66 -9.68 -22.81
N ASN A 372 -19.41 -10.85 -23.39
CA ASN A 372 -20.49 -11.70 -23.90
C ASN A 372 -20.79 -12.92 -23.01
N THR A 373 -19.85 -13.33 -22.18
CA THR A 373 -19.97 -14.55 -21.36
C THR A 373 -19.59 -14.33 -19.90
N CYS A 374 -20.24 -15.07 -19.00
CA CYS A 374 -19.93 -15.10 -17.58
C CYS A 374 -19.49 -16.52 -17.19
N TYR A 375 -18.33 -16.61 -16.55
CA TYR A 375 -17.77 -17.87 -16.08
C TYR A 375 -17.37 -17.76 -14.62
N THR A 376 -17.63 -18.84 -13.91
CA THR A 376 -17.07 -19.08 -12.58
C THR A 376 -15.90 -20.05 -12.70
N TYR A 377 -14.92 -19.91 -11.84
CA TYR A 377 -13.71 -20.70 -11.86
C TYR A 377 -13.53 -21.29 -10.46
N GLU A 378 -13.73 -22.60 -10.32
CA GLU A 378 -13.55 -23.32 -9.05
C GLU A 378 -12.16 -23.98 -9.03
N ILE A 379 -11.45 -23.87 -7.90
CA ILE A 379 -10.17 -24.55 -7.76
C ILE A 379 -10.39 -26.07 -7.64
N LYS A 380 -9.75 -26.84 -8.54
CA LYS A 380 -9.65 -28.30 -8.47
C LYS A 380 -8.16 -28.67 -8.41
N ASP A 381 -7.72 -28.94 -7.19
CA ASP A 381 -6.34 -29.27 -6.83
C ASP A 381 -5.36 -28.13 -7.11
N THR A 382 -4.86 -28.01 -8.35
CA THR A 382 -3.91 -26.95 -8.76
C THR A 382 -4.39 -26.10 -9.94
N PHE A 383 -5.52 -26.46 -10.56
CA PHE A 383 -6.05 -25.77 -11.74
C PHE A 383 -7.46 -25.26 -11.49
N TYR A 384 -7.81 -24.18 -12.17
CA TYR A 384 -9.17 -23.63 -12.15
C TYR A 384 -10.04 -24.30 -13.21
N LEU A 385 -11.15 -24.90 -12.78
CA LEU A 385 -12.15 -25.47 -13.68
C LEU A 385 -13.17 -24.38 -14.06
N PRO A 386 -13.28 -24.00 -15.34
CA PRO A 386 -14.29 -23.05 -15.79
C PRO A 386 -15.68 -23.68 -15.78
N LYS A 387 -16.66 -22.99 -15.18
CA LYS A 387 -18.08 -23.34 -15.23
C LYS A 387 -18.88 -22.15 -15.74
N GLN A 388 -19.57 -22.34 -16.86
CA GLN A 388 -20.35 -21.27 -17.48
C GLN A 388 -21.62 -20.97 -16.67
N MET A 389 -21.91 -19.68 -16.49
CA MET A 389 -23.16 -19.18 -15.92
C MET A 389 -23.97 -18.50 -17.02
N PHE A 390 -25.13 -19.06 -17.38
CA PHE A 390 -25.97 -18.58 -18.48
C PHE A 390 -26.81 -17.36 -18.10
N ILE A 391 -26.15 -16.23 -17.89
CA ILE A 391 -26.78 -14.92 -17.75
C ILE A 391 -26.62 -14.15 -19.07
N GLU A 392 -27.63 -13.37 -19.44
CA GLU A 392 -27.56 -12.56 -20.64
C GLU A 392 -26.74 -11.26 -20.42
N GLY A 393 -25.64 -11.12 -21.15
CA GLY A 393 -24.88 -9.88 -21.29
C GLY A 393 -25.52 -8.88 -22.27
N PRO A 394 -24.78 -7.86 -22.76
CA PRO A 394 -23.37 -7.64 -22.48
C PRO A 394 -23.09 -7.25 -21.02
N PHE A 395 -22.03 -7.77 -20.41
CA PHE A 395 -21.73 -7.52 -19.00
C PHE A 395 -21.02 -6.19 -18.76
N VAL A 396 -21.20 -5.66 -17.56
CA VAL A 396 -20.63 -4.39 -17.10
C VAL A 396 -19.72 -4.60 -15.90
N SER A 397 -20.21 -5.33 -14.90
CA SER A 397 -19.47 -5.59 -13.67
C SER A 397 -19.97 -6.83 -12.97
N VAL A 398 -19.11 -7.37 -12.12
CA VAL A 398 -19.46 -8.39 -11.14
C VAL A 398 -18.84 -8.04 -9.79
N ARG A 399 -19.62 -8.20 -8.72
CA ARG A 399 -19.18 -8.08 -7.32
C ARG A 399 -19.68 -9.27 -6.52
N TYR A 400 -18.96 -9.61 -5.46
CA TYR A 400 -19.34 -10.68 -4.54
C TYR A 400 -19.40 -10.13 -3.13
N ASP A 401 -20.50 -10.35 -2.42
CA ASP A 401 -20.58 -10.07 -0.99
C ASP A 401 -20.35 -11.36 -0.19
N LYS A 402 -19.29 -11.34 0.63
CA LYS A 402 -18.93 -12.46 1.50
C LYS A 402 -19.91 -12.63 2.66
N LYS A 403 -20.61 -11.58 3.09
CA LYS A 403 -21.53 -11.66 4.24
C LYS A 403 -22.81 -12.43 3.86
N SER A 404 -23.42 -12.07 2.73
CA SER A 404 -24.65 -12.72 2.27
C SER A 404 -24.42 -13.88 1.28
N ASN A 405 -23.18 -14.10 0.84
CA ASN A 405 -22.83 -15.04 -0.25
C ASN A 405 -23.56 -14.75 -1.57
N HIS A 406 -23.88 -13.48 -1.82
CA HIS A 406 -24.55 -13.05 -3.05
C HIS A 406 -23.56 -12.50 -4.08
N CYS A 407 -23.82 -12.79 -5.35
CA CYS A 407 -23.20 -12.16 -6.49
C CYS A 407 -24.09 -11.03 -7.01
N LEU A 408 -23.50 -9.89 -7.33
CA LEU A 408 -24.15 -8.80 -8.04
C LEU A 408 -23.57 -8.73 -9.44
N ILE A 409 -24.36 -9.11 -10.43
CA ILE A 409 -23.96 -9.14 -11.84
C ILE A 409 -24.74 -8.08 -12.59
N SER A 410 -24.02 -7.18 -13.25
CA SER A 410 -24.62 -6.08 -14.00
C SER A 410 -24.47 -6.28 -15.49
N SER A 411 -25.55 -6.08 -16.24
CA SER A 411 -25.56 -6.19 -17.70
C SER A 411 -26.27 -5.02 -18.36
N ARG A 412 -25.86 -4.75 -19.59
CA ARG A 412 -26.41 -3.71 -20.46
C ARG A 412 -27.74 -4.15 -21.06
N PRO A 413 -28.54 -3.20 -21.58
CA PRO A 413 -29.61 -3.49 -22.52
C PRO A 413 -29.07 -4.27 -23.72
N ASN A 414 -29.90 -5.19 -24.25
CA ASN A 414 -29.66 -5.93 -25.48
C ASN A 414 -30.97 -6.10 -26.26
N SER A 415 -30.93 -6.77 -27.42
CA SER A 415 -32.11 -6.94 -28.28
C SER A 415 -33.25 -7.75 -27.64
N ARG A 416 -32.96 -8.64 -26.69
CA ARG A 416 -33.96 -9.44 -25.95
C ARG A 416 -34.45 -8.73 -24.70
N GLN A 417 -33.61 -7.90 -24.09
CA GLN A 417 -33.79 -7.32 -22.78
C GLN A 417 -33.46 -5.82 -22.86
N PRO A 418 -34.45 -4.95 -23.09
CA PRO A 418 -34.24 -3.55 -23.45
C PRO A 418 -33.80 -2.66 -22.28
N TYR A 419 -33.58 -3.23 -21.09
CA TYR A 419 -33.17 -2.52 -19.89
C TYR A 419 -31.84 -3.06 -19.36
N ALA A 420 -31.06 -2.18 -18.75
CA ALA A 420 -29.92 -2.49 -17.92
C ALA A 420 -30.42 -3.23 -16.67
N ARG A 421 -29.69 -4.27 -16.28
CA ARG A 421 -30.10 -5.19 -15.22
C ARG A 421 -29.00 -5.30 -14.18
N HIS A 422 -29.38 -5.28 -12.91
CA HIS A 422 -28.54 -5.65 -11.79
C HIS A 422 -29.15 -6.88 -11.11
N ILE A 423 -28.53 -8.03 -11.33
CA ILE A 423 -29.01 -9.32 -10.83
C ILE A 423 -28.26 -9.65 -9.55
N VAL A 424 -28.99 -9.81 -8.45
CA VAL A 424 -28.48 -10.36 -7.19
C VAL A 424 -28.82 -11.84 -7.18
N CYS A 425 -27.80 -12.70 -7.16
CA CYS A 425 -28.00 -14.15 -7.21
C CYS A 425 -27.05 -14.93 -6.31
N THR A 426 -27.46 -16.14 -5.93
CA THR A 426 -26.56 -17.16 -5.37
C THR A 426 -26.07 -18.07 -6.48
N ILE A 427 -24.89 -18.67 -6.27
CA ILE A 427 -24.31 -19.65 -7.18
C ILE A 427 -24.62 -21.04 -6.65
N GLU A 428 -25.34 -21.84 -7.45
CA GLU A 428 -25.83 -23.17 -7.08
C GLU A 428 -25.12 -24.27 -7.86
N LYS A 429 -24.87 -25.40 -7.20
CA LYS A 429 -24.20 -26.54 -7.83
C LYS A 429 -25.14 -27.20 -8.85
N ASN A 430 -24.68 -27.33 -10.09
CA ASN A 430 -25.35 -28.18 -11.06
C ASN A 430 -24.79 -29.61 -10.93
N THR A 431 -25.64 -30.57 -10.54
CA THR A 431 -25.24 -31.99 -10.40
C THR A 431 -25.14 -32.71 -11.74
N SER A 432 -25.72 -32.15 -12.80
CA SER A 432 -25.87 -32.80 -14.11
C SER A 432 -24.68 -32.56 -15.03
N ASN A 433 -24.06 -31.38 -14.95
CA ASN A 433 -22.95 -30.98 -15.81
C ASN A 433 -21.93 -30.13 -15.03
N GLU A 434 -20.73 -30.66 -14.84
CA GLU A 434 -19.64 -29.99 -14.12
C GLU A 434 -19.12 -28.73 -14.83
N GLU A 435 -19.35 -28.57 -16.14
CA GLU A 435 -18.93 -27.42 -16.94
C GLU A 435 -19.89 -26.21 -16.82
N THR A 436 -20.98 -26.36 -16.09
CA THR A 436 -22.00 -25.32 -15.95
C THR A 436 -22.38 -25.11 -14.50
N VAL A 437 -22.80 -23.89 -14.19
CA VAL A 437 -23.30 -23.56 -12.86
C VAL A 437 -24.68 -22.93 -12.99
N SER A 438 -25.59 -23.35 -12.11
CA SER A 438 -26.89 -22.72 -11.99
C SER A 438 -26.77 -21.49 -11.10
N TYR A 439 -27.64 -20.50 -11.31
CA TYR A 439 -27.76 -19.38 -10.42
C TYR A 439 -29.22 -19.24 -10.01
N ASN A 440 -29.43 -18.82 -8.78
CA ASN A 440 -30.76 -18.50 -8.28
C ASN A 440 -30.84 -16.99 -8.07
N ALA A 441 -31.65 -16.35 -8.89
CA ALA A 441 -31.85 -14.91 -8.84
C ALA A 441 -32.75 -14.55 -7.65
N VAL A 442 -32.15 -13.94 -6.62
CA VAL A 442 -32.88 -13.36 -5.50
C VAL A 442 -33.68 -12.16 -5.99
N HIS A 443 -33.01 -11.25 -6.70
CA HIS A 443 -33.62 -10.08 -7.33
C HIS A 443 -33.00 -9.77 -8.68
N THR A 444 -33.81 -9.24 -9.58
CA THR A 444 -33.36 -8.61 -10.83
C THR A 444 -33.88 -7.19 -10.87
N PHE A 445 -33.00 -6.23 -10.61
CA PHE A 445 -33.35 -4.82 -10.65
C PHE A 445 -33.22 -4.29 -12.06
N GLN A 446 -34.30 -3.69 -12.57
CA GLN A 446 -34.32 -3.00 -13.84
C GLN A 446 -33.94 -1.53 -13.59
N ALA A 447 -32.84 -1.07 -14.18
CA ALA A 447 -32.37 0.29 -13.99
C ALA A 447 -32.94 1.23 -15.07
N GLY A 448 -32.39 1.19 -16.28
CA GLY A 448 -32.78 2.07 -17.38
C GLY A 448 -32.45 1.48 -18.74
N ASN A 449 -32.81 2.16 -19.83
CA ASN A 449 -32.60 1.70 -21.20
C ASN A 449 -31.22 2.11 -21.80
N SER A 450 -30.34 2.76 -21.02
CA SER A 450 -28.97 3.09 -21.42
C SER A 450 -27.97 2.62 -20.36
N GLN A 451 -26.84 2.08 -20.83
CA GLN A 451 -25.67 1.76 -20.00
C GLN A 451 -24.42 1.72 -20.88
N GLN A 452 -23.89 2.90 -21.22
CA GLN A 452 -22.68 3.02 -22.03
C GLN A 452 -21.42 2.88 -21.17
N LEU A 453 -21.46 3.47 -19.98
CA LEU A 453 -20.37 3.42 -19.04
C LEU A 453 -20.25 2.06 -18.36
N LEU A 454 -19.01 1.65 -18.12
CA LEU A 454 -18.72 0.49 -17.27
C LEU A 454 -18.78 0.90 -15.79
N SER A 455 -19.93 1.39 -15.34
CA SER A 455 -20.13 1.79 -13.95
C SER A 455 -20.16 0.57 -13.04
N ARG A 456 -19.48 0.63 -11.90
CA ARG A 456 -19.39 -0.50 -10.96
C ARG A 456 -20.31 -0.22 -9.78
N PRO A 457 -21.35 -1.03 -9.56
CA PRO A 457 -22.21 -0.93 -8.40
C PRO A 457 -21.52 -1.51 -7.16
N CYS A 458 -22.09 -1.26 -6.00
CA CYS A 458 -21.62 -1.81 -4.74
C CYS A 458 -22.77 -2.26 -3.84
N TYR A 459 -22.45 -3.17 -2.92
CA TYR A 459 -23.31 -3.50 -1.79
C TYR A 459 -23.11 -2.51 -0.67
N LEU A 460 -24.15 -2.26 0.13
CA LEU A 460 -24.11 -1.49 1.36
C LEU A 460 -24.84 -2.27 2.44
N SER A 461 -24.28 -2.31 3.64
CA SER A 461 -24.94 -2.95 4.79
C SER A 461 -25.48 -1.85 5.70
N ALA A 462 -26.77 -1.54 5.56
CA ALA A 462 -27.52 -0.76 6.53
C ALA A 462 -27.98 -1.68 7.68
N GLU A 463 -28.27 -1.12 8.86
CA GLU A 463 -28.47 -1.85 10.13
C GLU A 463 -29.24 -3.18 9.98
N ASP A 464 -30.39 -3.16 9.31
CA ASP A 464 -31.26 -4.34 9.13
C ASP A 464 -31.38 -4.83 7.67
N ASP A 465 -30.71 -4.19 6.72
CA ASP A 465 -30.87 -4.47 5.29
C ASP A 465 -29.57 -4.32 4.50
N THR A 466 -29.41 -5.16 3.49
CA THR A 466 -28.33 -5.02 2.52
C THR A 466 -28.88 -4.33 1.29
N LEU A 467 -28.31 -3.18 0.94
CA LEU A 467 -28.69 -2.41 -0.22
C LEU A 467 -27.74 -2.66 -1.39
N VAL A 468 -28.26 -2.52 -2.60
CA VAL A 468 -27.46 -2.40 -3.82
C VAL A 468 -27.51 -0.94 -4.26
N ALA A 469 -26.36 -0.29 -4.40
CA ALA A 469 -26.26 1.01 -5.07
C ALA A 469 -25.74 0.83 -6.49
N ALA A 470 -26.47 1.34 -7.48
CA ALA A 470 -25.99 1.38 -8.85
C ALA A 470 -26.35 2.71 -9.52
N TYR A 471 -25.47 3.13 -10.45
CA TYR A 471 -25.72 4.29 -11.27
C TYR A 471 -26.69 3.96 -12.40
N THR A 472 -27.80 4.69 -12.46
CA THR A 472 -28.80 4.58 -13.53
C THR A 472 -28.59 5.72 -14.52
N GLU A 473 -27.98 5.40 -15.67
CA GLU A 473 -27.57 6.38 -16.68
C GLU A 473 -28.76 7.15 -17.29
N SER A 474 -29.89 6.48 -17.54
CA SER A 474 -31.10 7.11 -18.12
C SER A 474 -31.68 8.24 -17.25
N ASN A 475 -31.54 8.14 -15.93
CA ASN A 475 -32.15 9.08 -14.97
C ASN A 475 -31.11 9.99 -14.28
N ASN A 476 -29.82 9.82 -14.58
CA ASN A 476 -28.72 10.50 -13.89
C ASN A 476 -28.86 10.45 -12.36
N CYS A 477 -29.08 9.26 -11.80
CA CYS A 477 -29.20 9.04 -10.37
C CYS A 477 -28.45 7.80 -9.90
N ILE A 478 -28.08 7.78 -8.62
CA ILE A 478 -27.67 6.55 -7.93
C ILE A 478 -28.92 5.99 -7.27
N SER A 479 -29.35 4.83 -7.73
CA SER A 479 -30.52 4.13 -7.21
C SER A 479 -30.07 3.14 -6.15
N LEU A 480 -30.78 3.11 -5.03
CA LEU A 480 -30.54 2.24 -3.88
C LEU A 480 -31.70 1.25 -3.76
N TRP A 481 -31.44 -0.03 -4.03
CA TRP A 481 -32.42 -1.11 -3.91
C TRP A 481 -32.20 -1.90 -2.63
N SER A 482 -33.27 -2.24 -1.94
CA SER A 482 -33.27 -3.19 -0.81
C SER A 482 -33.19 -4.63 -1.31
N ILE A 483 -32.33 -5.44 -0.71
CA ILE A 483 -32.31 -6.90 -0.95
C ILE A 483 -33.36 -7.61 -0.08
N ALA A 484 -33.77 -7.04 1.05
CA ALA A 484 -34.82 -7.65 1.87
C ALA A 484 -36.19 -7.68 1.18
N ASN A 485 -36.55 -6.61 0.44
CA ASN A 485 -37.87 -6.48 -0.18
C ASN A 485 -37.86 -6.28 -1.71
N GLY A 486 -36.68 -6.12 -2.31
CA GLY A 486 -36.52 -5.95 -3.76
C GLY A 486 -36.95 -4.60 -4.32
N GLN A 487 -37.27 -3.61 -3.49
CA GLN A 487 -37.76 -2.29 -3.91
C GLN A 487 -36.68 -1.21 -3.88
N ILE A 488 -36.89 -0.14 -4.65
CA ILE A 488 -36.06 1.07 -4.58
C ILE A 488 -36.40 1.83 -3.29
N LEU A 489 -35.41 2.04 -2.44
CA LEU A 489 -35.54 2.88 -1.24
C LEU A 489 -35.30 4.35 -1.55
N HIS A 490 -34.22 4.65 -2.26
CA HIS A 490 -33.77 6.02 -2.51
C HIS A 490 -33.20 6.17 -3.92
N ASN A 491 -33.43 7.33 -4.52
CA ASN A 491 -32.75 7.78 -5.73
C ASN A 491 -31.99 9.06 -5.39
N LEU A 492 -30.67 9.00 -5.47
CA LEU A 492 -29.79 10.15 -5.23
C LEU A 492 -29.51 10.82 -6.58
N PRO A 493 -30.06 12.03 -6.84
CA PRO A 493 -29.80 12.73 -8.09
C PRO A 493 -28.33 13.12 -8.16
N ILE A 494 -27.73 12.98 -9.34
CA ILE A 494 -26.34 13.33 -9.57
C ILE A 494 -26.19 14.19 -10.82
N THR A 495 -25.10 14.96 -10.88
CA THR A 495 -24.81 15.84 -12.01
C THR A 495 -23.80 15.24 -12.98
N ASP A 496 -22.86 14.44 -12.48
CA ASP A 496 -21.77 13.86 -13.27
C ASP A 496 -21.97 12.35 -13.39
N PRO A 497 -21.71 11.74 -14.56
CA PRO A 497 -21.77 10.29 -14.71
C PRO A 497 -20.80 9.55 -13.78
N ILE A 498 -21.26 8.43 -13.21
CA ILE A 498 -20.50 7.65 -12.21
C ILE A 498 -19.76 6.49 -12.85
N MET A 499 -18.49 6.38 -12.50
CA MET A 499 -17.55 5.36 -12.97
C MET A 499 -17.43 4.18 -12.00
N ASP A 500 -17.46 4.44 -10.69
CA ASP A 500 -17.30 3.43 -9.64
C ASP A 500 -18.03 3.89 -8.36
N LEU A 501 -18.54 2.92 -7.60
CA LEU A 501 -19.20 3.09 -6.32
C LEU A 501 -18.51 2.18 -5.31
N CYS A 502 -18.34 2.67 -4.09
CA CYS A 502 -17.84 1.87 -2.96
C CYS A 502 -18.54 2.29 -1.69
N SER A 503 -18.82 1.32 -0.83
CA SER A 503 -19.34 1.58 0.50
C SER A 503 -18.33 1.19 1.54
N PHE A 504 -18.34 1.92 2.65
CA PHE A 504 -17.44 1.67 3.75
C PHE A 504 -17.99 2.29 5.04
N ASN A 505 -17.54 1.76 6.17
CA ASN A 505 -17.92 2.26 7.49
C ASN A 505 -16.72 2.94 8.15
N VAL A 506 -16.93 4.14 8.68
CA VAL A 506 -15.94 4.87 9.48
C VAL A 506 -16.64 5.37 10.74
N ASN A 507 -16.07 5.07 11.90
CA ASN A 507 -16.58 5.53 13.20
C ASN A 507 -18.08 5.25 13.40
N ASN A 508 -18.53 4.06 12.99
CA ASN A 508 -19.93 3.58 12.99
C ASN A 508 -20.89 4.32 12.03
N ASN A 509 -20.40 5.24 11.20
CA ASN A 509 -21.18 5.85 10.14
C ASN A 509 -20.97 5.10 8.81
N LEU A 510 -22.07 4.80 8.12
CA LEU A 510 -22.05 4.19 6.80
C LEU A 510 -21.93 5.27 5.72
N PHE A 511 -20.93 5.12 4.85
CA PHE A 511 -20.69 6.01 3.72
C PHE A 511 -20.86 5.28 2.39
N LEU A 512 -21.41 6.00 1.41
CA LEU A 512 -21.38 5.67 0.01
C LEU A 512 -20.46 6.66 -0.72
N ALA A 513 -19.35 6.17 -1.27
CA ALA A 513 -18.51 6.91 -2.19
C ALA A 513 -19.02 6.76 -3.63
N SER A 514 -19.14 7.88 -4.34
CA SER A 514 -19.36 7.90 -5.78
C SER A 514 -18.24 8.63 -6.51
N LEU A 515 -17.67 7.95 -7.51
CA LEU A 515 -16.58 8.47 -8.32
C LEU A 515 -17.07 8.82 -9.71
N SER A 516 -16.99 10.11 -10.08
CA SER A 516 -17.10 10.53 -11.48
C SER A 516 -15.72 10.59 -12.13
N ALA A 517 -15.66 10.93 -13.41
CA ALA A 517 -14.39 11.15 -14.10
C ALA A 517 -13.50 12.22 -13.40
N LYS A 518 -14.09 13.13 -12.61
CA LYS A 518 -13.43 14.32 -12.05
C LYS A 518 -13.49 14.43 -10.53
N LYS A 519 -14.59 13.97 -9.91
CA LYS A 519 -14.92 14.25 -8.51
C LYS A 519 -15.22 12.96 -7.75
N LEU A 520 -14.83 12.93 -6.48
CA LEU A 520 -15.29 11.96 -5.50
C LEU A 520 -16.35 12.64 -4.63
N ARG A 521 -17.52 12.03 -4.48
CA ARG A 521 -18.57 12.47 -3.56
C ARG A 521 -18.81 11.41 -2.51
N LEU A 522 -19.00 11.83 -1.26
CA LEU A 522 -19.27 10.96 -0.12
C LEU A 522 -20.65 11.30 0.43
N TYR A 523 -21.50 10.29 0.50
CA TYR A 523 -22.84 10.39 1.09
C TYR A 523 -22.85 9.61 2.39
N SER A 524 -23.22 10.23 3.49
CA SER A 524 -23.40 9.55 4.77
C SER A 524 -24.85 9.14 4.96
N HIS A 525 -25.03 8.00 5.62
CA HIS A 525 -26.32 7.48 6.02
C HIS A 525 -26.69 8.06 7.39
N GLY A 526 -27.71 8.92 7.45
CA GLY A 526 -28.12 9.62 8.67
C GLY A 526 -29.60 9.98 8.70
#